data_AF-A0A3D2UH90-F1
#
_entry.id   AF-A0A3D2UH90-F1
#
_cell.length_a   1.000
_cell.length_b   1.000
_cell.length_c   1.000
_cell.angle_alpha   90.00
_cell.angle_beta   90.00
_cell.angle_gamma   90.00
#
_symmetry.space_group_name_H-M   'P 1'
#
loop_
_entity.id
_entity.type
_entity.pdbx_description
1 polymer ?
#
loop_
_entity_poly.entity_id
_entity_poly.type
_entity_poly.pdbx_seq_one_letter_code
_entity_poly.pdbx_strand_id
1 'polypeptide(L)'
;MIPVGVAQATSVVVGQAVGRGEPEAARRAVGAGLVTVTAFMTVTAVTFIAVPVPLARIFSNDQMVVAAAAALLPIAGVFQIFDGLQVASAGALRGVADTRVPMLLNLVGFWLIGLPVSALLGFKLGAGPRGIWWGLAIGIGVVAVLLLSRVRQRFLRSIQRLVIDSTQT
;
A
#
# COMPACT_ATOMS: atom_id res chain seq x y z
N MET A 1 1.75 -12.11 -1.80
CA MET A 1 0.44 -12.80 -1.85
C MET A 1 -0.41 -12.57 -0.61
N ILE A 2 0.13 -12.69 0.60
CA ILE A 2 -0.61 -12.49 1.86
C ILE A 2 -1.35 -11.13 1.96
N PRO A 3 -0.73 -9.97 1.65
CA PRO A 3 -1.40 -8.67 1.72
C PRO A 3 -2.56 -8.53 0.74
N VAL A 4 -2.38 -9.09 -0.46
CA VAL A 4 -3.42 -9.13 -1.48
C VAL A 4 -4.59 -9.96 -0.99
N GLY A 5 -4.34 -11.13 -0.39
CA GLY A 5 -5.38 -11.95 0.23
C GLY A 5 -6.15 -11.21 1.32
N VAL A 6 -5.44 -10.55 2.25
CA VAL A 6 -6.07 -9.74 3.30
C VAL A 6 -6.87 -8.58 2.70
N ALA A 7 -6.34 -7.88 1.70
CA ALA A 7 -7.03 -6.78 1.04
C ALA A 7 -8.31 -7.22 0.31
N GLN A 8 -8.33 -8.41 -0.29
CA GLN A 8 -9.55 -8.98 -0.88
C GLN A 8 -10.57 -9.34 0.21
N ALA A 9 -10.14 -9.97 1.30
CA ALA A 9 -11.01 -10.26 2.43
C ALA A 9 -11.61 -8.97 3.03
N THR A 10 -10.79 -7.94 3.25
CA THR A 10 -11.24 -6.62 3.70
C THR A 10 -12.26 -6.03 2.73
N SER A 11 -12.03 -6.09 1.43
CA SER A 11 -12.98 -5.60 0.42
C SER A 11 -14.35 -6.28 0.54
N VAL A 12 -14.39 -7.60 0.72
CA VAL A 12 -15.64 -8.37 0.86
C VAL A 12 -16.37 -8.02 2.15
N VAL A 13 -15.66 -8.02 3.30
CA VAL A 13 -16.26 -7.74 4.62
C VAL A 13 -16.78 -6.30 4.68
N VAL A 14 -16.03 -5.34 4.13
CA VAL A 14 -16.45 -3.94 4.04
C VAL A 14 -17.68 -3.80 3.14
N GLY A 15 -17.69 -4.45 1.97
CA GLY A 15 -18.83 -4.43 1.06
C GLY A 15 -20.11 -5.00 1.70
N GLN A 16 -19.98 -6.10 2.44
CA GLN A 16 -21.11 -6.67 3.20
C GLN A 16 -21.61 -5.73 4.30
N ALA A 17 -20.71 -5.14 5.10
CA ALA A 17 -21.08 -4.22 6.17
C ALA A 17 -21.76 -2.94 5.65
N VAL A 18 -21.28 -2.42 4.51
CA VAL A 18 -21.90 -1.29 3.81
C VAL A 18 -23.28 -1.66 3.29
N GLY A 19 -23.43 -2.86 2.70
CA GLY A 19 -24.71 -3.38 2.22
C GLY A 19 -25.76 -3.59 3.34
N ARG A 20 -25.31 -3.89 4.57
CA ARG A 20 -26.18 -3.97 5.76
C ARG A 20 -26.48 -2.62 6.42
N GLY A 21 -25.90 -1.51 5.94
CA GLY A 21 -26.07 -0.20 6.57
C GLY A 21 -25.33 -0.06 7.91
N GLU A 22 -24.26 -0.83 8.13
CA GLU A 22 -23.47 -0.87 9.37
C GLU A 22 -22.10 -0.17 9.19
N PRO A 23 -22.04 1.17 9.24
CA PRO A 23 -20.81 1.92 8.97
C PRO A 23 -19.70 1.65 10.00
N GLU A 24 -20.07 1.39 11.25
CA GLU A 24 -19.12 1.04 12.32
C GLU A 24 -18.44 -0.31 12.08
N ALA A 25 -19.19 -1.31 11.60
CA ALA A 25 -18.63 -2.61 11.25
C ALA A 25 -17.65 -2.49 10.07
N ALA A 26 -17.98 -1.65 9.08
CA ALA A 26 -17.09 -1.36 7.96
C ALA A 26 -15.78 -0.69 8.43
N ARG A 27 -15.85 0.29 9.34
CA ARG A 27 -14.66 0.96 9.92
C ARG A 27 -13.75 -0.03 10.64
N ARG A 28 -14.32 -0.92 11.46
CA ARG A 28 -13.56 -1.95 12.17
C ARG A 28 -12.89 -2.93 11.21
N ALA A 29 -13.59 -3.34 10.15
CA ALA A 29 -13.04 -4.23 9.13
C ALA A 29 -11.85 -3.59 8.38
N VAL A 30 -11.96 -2.31 8.01
CA VAL A 30 -10.84 -1.57 7.40
C VAL A 30 -9.66 -1.46 8.36
N GLY A 31 -9.91 -1.09 9.62
CA GLY A 31 -8.87 -0.98 10.64
C GLY A 31 -8.14 -2.30 10.86
N ALA A 32 -8.88 -3.40 11.01
CA ALA A 32 -8.31 -4.74 11.15
C ALA A 32 -7.45 -5.12 9.94
N GLY A 33 -7.95 -4.92 8.71
CA GLY A 33 -7.21 -5.19 7.49
C GLY A 33 -5.89 -4.41 7.40
N LEU A 34 -5.93 -3.10 7.68
CA LEU A 34 -4.76 -2.24 7.67
C LEU A 34 -3.72 -2.67 8.72
N VAL A 35 -4.15 -2.98 9.94
CA VAL A 35 -3.26 -3.43 11.02
C VAL A 35 -2.63 -4.78 10.67
N THR A 36 -3.41 -5.75 10.20
CA THR A 36 -2.90 -7.08 9.83
C THR A 36 -1.87 -6.99 8.70
N VAL A 37 -2.17 -6.23 7.64
CA VAL A 37 -1.21 -6.06 6.53
C VAL A 37 0.05 -5.34 7.00
N THR A 38 -0.11 -4.23 7.74
CA THR A 38 1.04 -3.45 8.22
C THR A 38 1.91 -4.27 9.16
N ALA A 39 1.33 -5.03 10.09
CA ALA A 39 2.08 -5.89 11.01
C ALA A 39 2.88 -6.96 10.26
N PHE A 40 2.24 -7.66 9.32
CA PHE A 40 2.92 -8.68 8.50
C PHE A 40 4.05 -8.06 7.66
N MET A 41 3.79 -6.88 7.11
CA MET A 41 4.75 -6.13 6.30
C MET A 41 5.95 -5.62 7.09
N THR A 42 5.73 -5.15 8.31
CA THR A 42 6.81 -4.73 9.19
C THR A 42 7.69 -5.92 9.58
N VAL A 43 7.11 -7.07 9.92
CA VAL A 43 7.88 -8.27 10.26
C VAL A 43 8.77 -8.70 9.09
N THR A 44 8.21 -8.75 7.89
CA THR A 44 8.95 -9.13 6.68
C THR A 44 9.99 -8.09 6.26
N ALA A 45 9.71 -6.80 6.43
CA ALA A 45 10.67 -5.73 6.21
C ALA A 45 11.86 -5.81 7.18
N VAL A 46 11.61 -6.10 8.46
CA VAL A 46 12.66 -6.32 9.45
C VAL A 46 13.56 -7.49 9.03
N THR A 47 12.98 -8.59 8.54
CA THR A 47 13.77 -9.73 8.02
C THR A 47 14.66 -9.31 6.85
N PHE A 48 14.16 -8.49 5.91
CA PHE A 48 14.96 -8.02 4.77
C PHE A 48 16.13 -7.12 5.18
N ILE A 49 15.95 -6.32 6.24
CA ILE A 49 16.98 -5.43 6.78
C ILE A 49 17.99 -6.20 7.64
N ALA A 50 17.53 -7.18 8.43
CA ALA A 50 18.36 -7.90 9.39
C ALA A 50 19.28 -8.94 8.73
N VAL A 51 18.82 -9.62 7.67
CA VAL A 51 19.57 -10.71 7.03
C VAL A 51 19.65 -10.60 5.50
N PRO A 52 20.14 -9.48 4.93
CA PRO A 52 20.16 -9.27 3.49
C PRO A 52 21.11 -10.23 2.74
N VAL A 53 22.29 -10.53 3.29
CA VAL A 53 23.29 -11.39 2.62
C VAL A 53 22.86 -12.86 2.56
N PRO A 54 22.37 -13.50 3.65
CA PRO A 54 21.83 -14.85 3.59
C PRO A 54 20.65 -14.97 2.61
N LEU A 55 19.76 -13.97 2.57
CA LEU A 55 18.65 -13.94 1.62
C LEU A 55 19.12 -13.86 0.18
N ALA A 56 20.10 -12.99 -0.12
CA ALA A 56 20.66 -12.87 -1.46
C ALA A 56 21.35 -14.17 -1.93
N ARG A 57 22.02 -14.90 -1.03
CA ARG A 57 22.70 -16.17 -1.35
C ARG A 57 21.77 -17.31 -1.71
N ILE A 58 20.50 -17.25 -1.30
CA ILE A 58 19.50 -18.25 -1.72
C ILE A 58 19.23 -18.16 -3.22
N PHE A 59 19.37 -16.97 -3.82
CA PHE A 59 19.09 -16.73 -5.24
C PHE A 59 20.31 -16.88 -6.14
N SER A 60 21.52 -16.60 -5.64
CA SER A 60 22.76 -16.71 -6.42
C SER A 60 23.97 -16.94 -5.54
N ASN A 61 24.93 -17.71 -6.06
CA ASN A 61 26.25 -17.89 -5.45
C ASN A 61 27.30 -16.93 -6.02
N ASP A 62 26.96 -16.13 -7.03
CA ASP A 62 27.86 -15.11 -7.58
C ASP A 62 28.00 -13.93 -6.60
N GLN A 63 29.23 -13.70 -6.13
CA GLN A 63 29.56 -12.67 -5.16
C GLN A 63 29.18 -11.26 -5.63
N MET A 64 29.27 -10.95 -6.93
CA MET A 64 28.87 -9.65 -7.48
C MET A 64 27.35 -9.46 -7.37
N VAL A 65 26.57 -10.49 -7.70
CA VAL A 65 25.11 -10.46 -7.64
C VAL A 65 24.65 -10.36 -6.19
N VAL A 66 25.26 -11.14 -5.29
CA VAL A 66 24.95 -11.12 -3.86
C VAL A 66 25.22 -9.74 -3.25
N ALA A 67 26.35 -9.11 -3.59
CA ALA A 67 26.68 -7.78 -3.10
C ALA A 67 25.67 -6.71 -3.57
N ALA A 68 25.25 -6.78 -4.84
CA ALA A 68 24.24 -5.88 -5.38
C ALA A 68 22.87 -6.08 -4.72
N ALA A 69 22.42 -7.34 -4.58
CA ALA A 69 21.13 -7.66 -3.96
C ALA A 69 21.10 -7.28 -2.47
N ALA A 70 22.17 -7.56 -1.72
CA ALA A 70 22.27 -7.20 -0.31
C ALA A 70 22.19 -5.68 -0.08
N ALA A 71 22.65 -4.87 -1.05
CA ALA A 71 22.51 -3.42 -0.99
C ALA A 71 21.11 -2.90 -1.30
N LEU A 72 20.28 -3.68 -2.02
CA LEU A 72 18.92 -3.30 -2.42
C LEU A 72 17.84 -3.83 -1.46
N LEU A 73 18.10 -4.97 -0.79
CA LEU A 73 17.17 -5.60 0.13
C LEU A 73 16.65 -4.69 1.26
N PRO A 74 17.49 -3.84 1.91
CA PRO A 74 16.99 -2.89 2.89
C PRO A 74 16.00 -1.87 2.30
N ILE A 75 16.26 -1.42 1.07
CA ILE A 75 15.37 -0.49 0.34
C ILE A 75 14.06 -1.21 0.00
N ALA A 76 14.14 -2.47 -0.44
CA ALA A 76 12.99 -3.32 -0.69
C ALA A 76 12.12 -3.52 0.57
N GLY A 77 12.74 -3.66 1.75
CA GLY A 77 12.03 -3.75 3.02
C GLY A 77 11.18 -2.51 3.31
N VAL A 78 11.73 -1.31 3.13
CA VAL A 78 10.99 -0.05 3.31
C VAL A 78 9.89 0.11 2.25
N PHE A 79 10.23 -0.16 0.99
CA PHE A 79 9.30 -0.13 -0.14
C PHE A 79 8.08 -1.02 0.10
N GLN A 80 8.31 -2.23 0.61
CA GLN A 80 7.29 -3.24 0.84
C GLN A 80 6.23 -2.81 1.87
N ILE A 81 6.61 -2.03 2.89
CA ILE A 81 5.65 -1.48 3.85
C ILE A 81 4.64 -0.56 3.15
N PHE A 82 5.14 0.35 2.30
CA PHE A 82 4.28 1.27 1.56
C PHE A 82 3.39 0.53 0.55
N ASP A 83 3.93 -0.48 -0.14
CA ASP A 83 3.16 -1.34 -1.05
C ASP A 83 2.00 -2.04 -0.31
N GLY A 84 2.27 -2.61 0.88
CA GLY A 84 1.24 -3.21 1.72
C GLY A 84 0.14 -2.23 2.11
N LEU A 85 0.49 -1.03 2.55
CA LEU A 85 -0.48 0.02 2.88
C LEU A 85 -1.32 0.43 1.67
N GLN A 86 -0.70 0.53 0.49
CA GLN A 86 -1.36 0.87 -0.77
C GLN A 86 -2.40 -0.20 -1.12
N VAL A 87 -2.00 -1.48 -1.10
CA VAL A 87 -2.86 -2.63 -1.42
C VAL A 87 -4.02 -2.77 -0.43
N ALA A 88 -3.76 -2.63 0.87
CA ALA A 88 -4.79 -2.69 1.90
C ALA A 88 -5.80 -1.54 1.78
N SER A 89 -5.31 -0.31 1.56
CA SER A 89 -6.16 0.87 1.37
C SER A 89 -7.01 0.77 0.10
N ALA A 90 -6.43 0.27 -1.00
CA ALA A 90 -7.16 0.01 -2.23
C ALA A 90 -8.23 -1.08 -2.03
N GLY A 91 -7.93 -2.15 -1.28
CA GLY A 91 -8.91 -3.17 -0.89
C GLY A 91 -10.10 -2.59 -0.11
N ALA A 92 -9.82 -1.75 0.89
CA ALA A 92 -10.86 -1.06 1.66
C ALA A 92 -11.74 -0.14 0.79
N LEU A 93 -11.15 0.63 -0.12
CA LEU A 93 -11.89 1.53 -1.02
C LEU A 93 -12.70 0.76 -2.07
N ARG A 94 -12.21 -0.39 -2.54
CA ARG A 94 -12.99 -1.29 -3.42
C ARG A 94 -14.24 -1.82 -2.73
N GLY A 95 -14.18 -2.09 -1.43
CA GLY A 95 -15.34 -2.51 -0.63
C GLY A 95 -16.49 -1.49 -0.60
N VAL A 96 -16.20 -0.20 -0.77
CA VAL A 96 -17.20 0.88 -0.87
C VAL A 96 -17.45 1.34 -2.31
N ALA A 97 -17.02 0.56 -3.31
CA ALA A 97 -17.09 0.87 -4.73
C ALA A 97 -16.34 2.14 -5.17
N ASP A 98 -15.38 2.65 -4.38
CA ASP A 98 -14.51 3.77 -4.77
C ASP A 98 -13.24 3.25 -5.46
N THR A 99 -13.36 2.81 -6.71
CA THR A 99 -12.26 2.24 -7.52
C THR A 99 -11.53 3.26 -8.38
N ARG A 100 -12.22 4.34 -8.78
CA ARG A 100 -11.68 5.37 -9.68
C ARG A 100 -10.55 6.17 -9.03
N VAL A 101 -10.70 6.51 -7.75
CA VAL A 101 -9.68 7.28 -7.03
C VAL A 101 -8.38 6.48 -6.88
N PRO A 102 -8.39 5.21 -6.42
CA PRO A 102 -7.17 4.41 -6.39
C PRO A 102 -6.48 4.22 -7.74
N MET A 103 -7.25 4.08 -8.82
CA MET A 103 -6.69 3.97 -10.17
C MET A 103 -5.94 5.26 -10.56
N LEU A 104 -6.57 6.43 -10.39
CA LEU A 104 -5.97 7.71 -10.76
C LEU A 104 -4.74 8.02 -9.90
N LEU A 105 -4.81 7.76 -8.59
CA LEU A 105 -3.69 7.98 -7.67
C LEU A 105 -2.49 7.10 -8.02
N ASN A 106 -2.72 5.82 -8.37
CA ASN A 106 -1.66 4.94 -8.84
C ASN A 106 -1.05 5.45 -10.15
N LEU A 107 -1.88 5.81 -11.12
CA LEU A 107 -1.40 6.31 -12.41
C LEU A 107 -0.51 7.55 -12.22
N VAL A 108 -1.00 8.55 -11.50
CA VAL A 108 -0.27 9.80 -11.21
C VAL A 108 0.98 9.52 -10.39
N GLY A 109 0.88 8.71 -9.34
CA GLY A 109 2.00 8.46 -8.45
C GLY A 109 3.13 7.68 -9.12
N PHE A 110 2.83 6.68 -9.96
CA PHE A 110 3.88 5.96 -10.68
C PHE A 110 4.44 6.77 -11.86
N TRP A 111 3.60 7.44 -12.63
CA TRP A 111 4.04 8.12 -13.85
C TRP A 111 4.58 9.53 -13.62
N LEU A 112 3.92 10.34 -12.79
CA LEU A 112 4.32 11.74 -12.58
C LEU A 112 5.28 11.93 -11.41
N ILE A 113 5.36 10.96 -10.49
CA ILE A 113 6.23 11.06 -9.32
C ILE A 113 7.31 9.98 -9.36
N GLY A 114 6.93 8.70 -9.38
CA GLY A 114 7.86 7.57 -9.31
C GLY A 114 8.88 7.60 -10.44
N LEU A 115 8.44 7.72 -11.69
CA LEU A 115 9.32 7.74 -12.86
C LEU A 115 10.28 8.95 -12.87
N PRO A 116 9.82 10.22 -12.74
CA PRO A 116 10.70 11.38 -12.71
C PRO A 116 11.67 11.37 -11.53
N VAL A 117 11.23 10.98 -10.34
CA VAL A 117 12.08 10.93 -9.14
C VAL A 117 13.12 9.82 -9.27
N SER A 118 12.75 8.66 -9.81
CA SER A 118 13.69 7.57 -10.10
C SER A 118 14.72 7.98 -11.15
N ALA A 119 14.31 8.68 -12.21
CA ALA A 119 15.22 9.17 -13.24
C ALA A 119 16.17 10.25 -12.69
N LEU A 120 15.68 11.15 -11.85
CA LEU A 120 16.47 12.19 -11.19
C LEU A 120 17.52 11.56 -10.26
N LEU A 121 17.12 10.64 -9.38
CA LEU A 121 18.01 9.99 -8.43
C LEU A 121 19.00 9.04 -9.11
N GLY A 122 18.54 8.27 -10.09
CA GLY A 122 19.34 7.27 -10.79
C GLY A 122 20.39 7.89 -11.72
N PHE A 123 19.97 8.84 -12.56
CA PHE A 123 20.83 9.37 -13.63
C PHE A 123 21.49 10.71 -13.30
N LYS A 124 20.75 11.70 -12.75
CA LYS A 124 21.31 13.03 -12.49
C LYS A 124 22.13 13.08 -11.20
N LEU A 125 21.68 12.41 -10.14
CA LEU A 125 22.38 12.37 -8.84
C LEU A 125 23.42 11.24 -8.74
N GLY A 126 23.58 10.43 -9.79
CA GLY A 126 24.60 9.38 -9.85
C GLY A 126 24.43 8.25 -8.84
N ALA A 127 23.27 8.13 -8.18
CA ALA A 127 23.02 7.08 -7.18
C ALA A 127 22.77 5.69 -7.83
N GLY A 128 22.76 5.62 -9.16
CA GLY A 128 22.70 4.38 -9.92
C GLY A 128 21.46 3.53 -9.58
N PRO A 129 21.60 2.20 -9.45
CA PRO A 129 20.48 1.31 -9.14
C PRO A 129 19.76 1.64 -7.82
N ARG A 130 20.49 2.10 -6.80
CA ARG A 130 19.89 2.47 -5.51
C ARG A 130 18.99 3.70 -5.65
N GLY A 131 19.39 4.67 -6.48
CA GLY A 131 18.60 5.87 -6.76
C GLY A 131 17.25 5.55 -7.40
N ILE A 132 17.23 4.59 -8.33
CA ILE A 132 15.99 4.13 -8.98
C ILE A 132 15.05 3.49 -7.95
N TRP A 133 15.57 2.61 -7.09
CA TRP A 133 14.76 1.96 -6.05
C TRP A 133 14.20 2.94 -5.02
N TRP A 134 15.00 3.93 -4.60
CA TRP A 134 14.51 4.99 -3.72
C TRP A 134 13.46 5.87 -4.39
N GLY A 135 13.63 6.21 -5.66
CA GLY A 135 12.63 6.99 -6.40
C GLY A 135 11.29 6.24 -6.53
N LEU A 136 11.34 4.93 -6.77
CA LEU A 136 10.16 4.10 -6.79
C LEU A 136 9.50 4.01 -5.40
N ALA A 137 10.30 3.83 -4.34
CA ALA A 137 9.80 3.82 -2.96
C ALA A 137 9.11 5.13 -2.57
N ILE A 138 9.65 6.27 -3.00
CA ILE A 138 9.01 7.59 -2.81
C ILE A 138 7.68 7.64 -3.57
N GLY A 139 7.66 7.20 -4.83
CA GLY A 139 6.43 7.16 -5.63
C GLY A 139 5.31 6.36 -4.96
N ILE A 140 5.61 5.14 -4.52
CA ILE A 140 4.64 4.30 -3.78
C ILE A 140 4.28 4.92 -2.44
N GLY A 141 5.26 5.47 -1.71
CA GLY A 141 5.02 6.14 -0.43
C GLY A 141 4.01 7.27 -0.55
N VAL A 142 4.13 8.11 -1.59
CA VAL A 142 3.16 9.18 -1.87
C VAL A 142 1.77 8.59 -2.15
N VAL A 143 1.67 7.58 -3.01
CA VAL A 143 0.36 6.96 -3.31
C VAL A 143 -0.26 6.32 -2.06
N ALA A 144 0.54 5.64 -1.25
CA ALA A 144 0.09 5.01 -0.01
C ALA A 144 -0.49 6.05 0.96
N VAL A 145 0.19 7.18 1.14
CA VAL A 145 -0.29 8.29 1.99
C VAL A 145 -1.59 8.89 1.42
N LEU A 146 -1.66 9.11 0.10
CA LEU A 146 -2.87 9.65 -0.55
C LEU A 146 -4.05 8.68 -0.40
N LEU A 147 -3.86 7.38 -0.61
CA LEU A 147 -4.90 6.38 -0.40
C LEU A 147 -5.35 6.28 1.06
N LEU A 148 -4.41 6.29 2.00
CA LEU A 148 -4.72 6.25 3.42
C LEU A 148 -5.53 7.48 3.84
N SER A 149 -5.17 8.66 3.31
CA SER A 149 -5.95 9.88 3.53
C SER A 149 -7.36 9.78 2.93
N ARG A 150 -7.52 9.13 1.77
CA ARG A 150 -8.82 8.91 1.13
C ARG A 150 -9.68 7.93 1.94
N VAL A 151 -9.10 6.84 2.42
CA VAL A 151 -9.75 5.91 3.36
C VAL A 151 -10.19 6.67 4.60
N ARG A 152 -9.30 7.46 5.21
CA ARG A 152 -9.62 8.27 6.38
C ARG A 152 -10.78 9.23 6.11
N GLN A 153 -10.80 9.93 4.98
CA GLN A 153 -11.90 10.82 4.60
C GLN A 153 -13.22 10.06 4.44
N ARG A 154 -13.23 8.94 3.70
CA ARG A 154 -14.44 8.16 3.42
C ARG A 154 -15.01 7.49 4.65
N PHE A 155 -14.15 6.95 5.51
CA PHE A 155 -14.59 6.19 6.67
C PHE A 155 -14.75 7.07 7.92
N LEU A 156 -14.06 8.20 8.08
CA LEU A 156 -14.25 9.09 9.25
C LEU A 156 -15.27 10.23 9.06
N ARG A 157 -15.50 10.76 7.85
CA ARG A 157 -16.40 11.92 7.64
C ARG A 157 -17.86 11.55 7.33
N SER A 158 -18.48 10.76 8.20
CA SER A 158 -19.95 10.64 8.23
C SER A 158 -20.58 9.89 7.05
N ILE A 159 -20.95 8.63 7.25
CA ILE A 159 -22.11 8.07 6.55
C ILE A 159 -23.32 8.73 7.23
N GLN A 160 -23.63 9.96 6.83
CA GLN A 160 -24.90 10.58 7.22
C GLN A 160 -25.99 9.67 6.66
N ARG A 161 -26.75 9.01 7.56
CA ARG A 161 -28.06 8.49 7.19
C ARG A 161 -28.79 9.68 6.57
N LEU A 162 -29.05 9.62 5.27
CA LEU A 162 -30.25 10.26 4.75
C LEU A 162 -31.38 9.57 5.49
N VAL A 163 -31.84 10.21 6.57
CA VAL A 163 -33.15 9.93 7.15
C VAL A 163 -34.11 10.29 6.03
N ILE A 164 -34.54 9.29 5.27
CA ILE A 164 -35.70 9.44 4.40
C ILE A 164 -36.85 9.65 5.37
N ASP A 165 -37.31 10.89 5.42
CA ASP A 165 -38.45 11.31 6.21
C ASP A 165 -39.61 10.37 5.89
N SER A 166 -40.03 9.61 6.90
CA SER A 166 -41.22 8.79 6.85
C SER A 166 -42.44 9.70 6.99
N THR A 167 -42.68 10.55 6.01
CA THR A 167 -43.88 11.41 5.99
C THR A 167 -44.25 11.77 4.56
N GLN A 168 -45.13 10.97 3.95
CA GLN A 168 -46.37 11.38 3.27
C GLN A 168 -47.22 10.10 3.17
N THR A 169 -48.10 9.90 4.16
CA THR A 169 -49.57 10.02 4.07
C THR A 169 -50.20 9.08 3.06
#